data_AF-A0A927RKG2-F1
#
_entry.id   AF-A0A927RKG2-F1
#
_cell.length_a   1.000
_cell.length_b   1.000
_cell.length_c   1.000
_cell.angle_alpha   90.00
_cell.angle_beta   90.00
_cell.angle_gamma   90.00
#
_symmetry.space_group_name_H-M   'P 1'
#
loop_
_entity.id
_entity.type
_entity.pdbx_description
1 polymer ?
#
loop_
_entity_poly.entity_id
_entity_poly.type
_entity_poly.pdbx_seq_one_letter_code
_entity_poly.pdbx_strand_id
1 'polypeptide(L)'
;MFAFFLINLINLILICFMIFIEHKNTHRIAIWLLIFSFLPIIGFLFYFLLGVGVLFKKKRLFKIYNNNLIVRNNLRNNYNLITGNNFSLQKYNLINNNSLLLKNEKIDIFTNGIDAFEKIKKDIMNAKQNIYILSYIFADDKIGKEIKNILKYKAKKGVDVV
;
A
#
# COMPACT_ATOMS: atom_id res chain seq x y z
N MET A 1 44.30 17.09 -21.96
CA MET A 1 44.19 15.63 -21.70
C MET A 1 43.75 15.33 -20.27
N PHE A 2 44.43 15.85 -19.24
CA PHE A 2 44.08 15.63 -17.84
C PHE A 2 42.67 16.13 -17.44
N ALA A 3 42.31 17.35 -17.87
CA ALA A 3 40.98 17.91 -17.60
C ALA A 3 39.84 17.08 -18.24
N PHE A 4 40.05 16.57 -19.45
CA PHE A 4 39.08 15.70 -20.13
C PHE A 4 38.89 14.37 -19.38
N PHE A 5 39.98 13.78 -18.86
CA PHE A 5 39.90 12.58 -18.04
C PHE A 5 39.12 12.82 -16.75
N LEU A 6 39.40 13.93 -16.04
CA LEU A 6 38.67 14.35 -14.84
C LEU A 6 37.17 14.53 -15.07
N ILE A 7 36.78 15.19 -16.16
CA ILE A 7 35.37 15.40 -16.53
C ILE A 7 34.64 14.07 -16.73
N ASN A 8 35.24 13.13 -17.46
CA ASN A 8 34.63 11.82 -17.70
C ASN A 8 34.55 10.97 -16.42
N LEU A 9 35.56 11.06 -15.55
CA LEU A 9 35.55 10.39 -14.24
C LEU A 9 34.37 10.88 -13.38
N ILE A 10 34.17 12.20 -13.32
CA ILE A 10 33.06 12.80 -12.59
C ILE A 10 31.72 12.35 -13.18
N ASN A 11 31.58 12.34 -14.51
CA ASN A 11 30.36 11.89 -15.18
C ASN A 11 30.02 10.43 -14.85
N LEU A 12 31.03 9.56 -14.80
CA LEU A 12 30.86 8.14 -14.46
C LEU A 12 30.35 7.97 -13.02
N ILE A 13 30.93 8.70 -12.06
CA ILE A 13 30.49 8.68 -10.66
C ILE A 13 29.02 9.15 -10.54
N LEU A 14 28.64 10.19 -11.28
CA LEU A 14 27.26 10.72 -11.29
C LEU A 14 26.26 9.70 -11.85
N ILE A 15 26.61 9.00 -12.93
CA ILE A 15 25.76 7.94 -13.51
C ILE A 15 25.58 6.79 -12.50
N CYS A 16 26.65 6.32 -11.88
CA CYS A 16 26.57 5.28 -10.84
C CYS A 16 25.65 5.70 -9.70
N PHE A 17 25.85 6.91 -9.16
CA PHE A 17 25.01 7.45 -8.08
C PHE A 17 23.54 7.53 -8.47
N MET A 18 23.24 7.97 -9.70
CA MET A 18 21.87 8.08 -10.20
C MET A 18 21.16 6.73 -10.31
N ILE A 19 21.84 5.68 -10.79
CA ILE A 19 21.28 4.32 -10.89
C ILE A 19 20.86 3.81 -9.50
N PHE A 20 21.65 4.07 -8.45
CA PHE A 20 21.29 3.70 -7.07
C PHE A 20 20.15 4.54 -6.49
N ILE A 21 19.88 5.75 -6.99
CA ILE A 21 18.72 6.52 -6.53
C ILE A 21 17.44 6.05 -7.21
N GLU A 22 17.51 5.75 -8.50
CA GLU A 22 16.34 5.50 -9.33
C GLU A 22 15.97 4.00 -9.41
N HIS A 23 15.92 3.31 -8.27
CA HIS A 23 15.76 1.85 -8.17
C HIS A 23 14.46 1.22 -8.75
N LYS A 24 13.49 2.00 -9.22
CA LYS A 24 12.12 1.48 -9.46
C LYS A 24 11.57 1.58 -10.88
N ASN A 25 12.16 2.40 -11.74
CA ASN A 25 11.59 2.67 -13.07
C ASN A 25 12.64 2.48 -14.16
N THR A 26 12.74 1.28 -14.71
CA THR A 26 13.68 0.91 -15.78
C THR A 26 13.65 1.90 -16.96
N HIS A 27 12.45 2.40 -17.32
CA HIS A 27 12.30 3.42 -18.37
C HIS A 27 12.95 4.77 -18.03
N ARG A 28 12.94 5.20 -16.76
CA ARG A 28 13.55 6.47 -16.35
C ARG A 28 15.07 6.37 -16.33
N ILE A 29 15.60 5.25 -15.86
CA ILE A 29 17.04 4.96 -15.89
C ILE A 29 17.56 5.02 -17.33
N ALA A 30 16.83 4.41 -18.28
CA ALA A 30 17.23 4.42 -19.70
C ALA A 30 17.28 5.84 -20.30
N ILE A 31 16.29 6.69 -20.01
CA ILE A 31 16.26 8.08 -20.49
C ILE A 31 17.42 8.88 -19.92
N TRP A 32 17.69 8.75 -18.61
CA TRP A 32 18.80 9.48 -17.97
C TRP A 32 20.16 8.99 -18.43
N LEU A 33 20.35 7.68 -18.60
CA LEU A 33 21.57 7.11 -19.20
C LEU A 33 21.84 7.70 -20.59
N LEU A 34 20.79 7.83 -21.41
CA LEU A 34 20.90 8.44 -22.74
C LEU A 34 21.32 9.91 -22.64
N ILE A 35 20.66 10.69 -21.78
CA ILE A 35 20.99 12.11 -21.57
C ILE A 35 22.44 12.27 -21.07
N PHE A 36 22.87 11.48 -20.09
CA PHE A 36 24.24 11.52 -19.56
C PHE A 36 25.30 11.08 -20.57
N SER A 37 24.93 10.24 -21.53
CA SER A 37 25.81 9.80 -22.61
C SER A 37 26.04 10.90 -23.66
N PHE A 38 25.00 11.68 -23.99
CA PHE A 38 25.11 12.76 -25.00
C PHE A 38 25.54 14.09 -24.40
N LEU A 39 25.19 14.35 -23.13
CA LEU A 39 25.47 15.59 -22.41
C LEU A 39 26.10 15.29 -21.06
N PRO A 40 27.41 14.96 -21.03
CA PRO A 40 28.12 14.73 -19.78
C PRO A 40 28.05 15.97 -18.88
N ILE A 41 27.89 15.77 -17.56
CA ILE A 41 27.71 16.81 -16.53
C ILE A 41 26.35 17.55 -16.63
N ILE A 42 25.99 18.06 -17.81
CA ILE A 42 24.75 18.84 -18.04
C ILE A 42 23.50 17.99 -17.79
N GLY A 43 23.55 16.69 -18.06
CA GLY A 43 22.47 15.77 -17.73
C GLY A 43 22.09 15.77 -16.25
N PHE A 44 23.03 16.08 -15.35
CA PHE A 44 22.77 16.15 -13.91
C PHE A 44 21.93 17.37 -13.54
N LEU A 45 22.18 18.50 -14.21
CA LEU A 45 21.38 19.71 -14.04
C LEU A 45 19.94 19.48 -14.48
N PHE A 46 19.75 18.80 -15.62
CA PHE A 46 18.42 18.37 -16.07
C PHE A 46 17.78 17.39 -15.11
N TYR A 47 18.54 16.45 -14.54
CA TYR A 47 18.06 15.51 -13.51
C TYR A 47 17.54 16.24 -12.29
N PHE A 48 18.27 17.26 -11.82
CA PHE A 48 17.83 18.06 -10.68
C PHE A 48 16.52 18.83 -10.97
N LEU A 49 16.39 19.42 -12.16
CA LEU A 49 15.21 20.19 -12.57
C LEU A 49 13.97 19.32 -12.83
N LEU A 50 14.14 18.16 -13.50
CA LEU A 50 13.03 17.36 -14.02
C LEU A 50 12.81 16.04 -13.25
N GLY A 51 13.88 15.39 -12.78
CA GLY A 51 13.85 14.09 -12.11
C GLY A 51 13.42 14.16 -10.64
N VAL A 52 13.87 15.20 -9.92
CA VAL A 52 13.58 15.39 -8.48
C VAL A 52 12.09 15.64 -8.20
N GLY A 53 11.30 16.10 -9.16
CA GLY A 53 9.84 16.29 -9.03
C GLY A 53 9.08 15.02 -8.60
N VAL A 54 9.64 13.83 -8.80
CA VAL A 54 9.07 12.54 -8.37
C VAL A 54 9.23 12.32 -6.85
N LEU A 55 10.30 12.85 -6.23
CA LEU A 55 10.50 12.78 -4.78
C LEU A 55 9.43 13.58 -4.02
N PHE A 56 8.99 14.71 -4.58
CA PHE A 56 7.95 15.55 -3.99
C PHE A 56 6.56 14.91 -4.02
N LYS A 57 6.27 13.97 -4.94
CA LYS A 57 4.99 13.22 -4.94
C LYS A 57 4.80 12.37 -3.67
N LYS A 58 5.88 11.92 -2.99
CA LYS A 58 5.78 11.20 -1.72
C LYS A 58 5.16 12.06 -0.59
N LYS A 59 5.31 13.39 -0.61
CA LYS A 59 4.69 14.26 0.41
C LYS A 59 3.16 14.26 0.33
N ARG A 60 2.56 13.95 -0.83
CA ARG A 60 1.10 13.84 -0.96
C ARG A 60 0.53 12.59 -0.28
N LEU A 61 1.31 11.51 -0.16
CA LEU A 61 0.92 10.32 0.61
C LEU A 61 0.87 10.59 2.13
N PHE A 62 1.68 11.54 2.63
CA PHE A 62 1.61 11.98 4.03
C PHE A 62 0.28 12.66 4.39
N LYS A 63 -0.45 13.22 3.42
CA LYS A 63 -1.76 13.85 3.69
C LYS A 63 -2.84 12.82 4.03
N ILE A 64 -2.72 11.58 3.53
CA ILE A 64 -3.59 10.45 3.90
C ILE A 64 -3.31 10.01 5.34
N TYR A 65 -2.04 10.10 5.79
CA TYR A 65 -1.64 9.78 7.17
C TYR A 65 -2.28 10.71 8.22
N ASN A 66 -2.55 11.98 7.89
CA ASN A 66 -3.23 12.89 8.80
C ASN A 66 -4.72 12.56 9.02
N ASN A 67 -5.41 11.92 8.07
CA ASN A 67 -6.78 11.47 8.28
C ASN A 67 -6.88 10.34 9.32
N ASN A 68 -5.79 9.57 9.48
CA ASN A 68 -5.69 8.57 10.54
C ASN A 68 -5.54 9.19 11.94
N LEU A 69 -5.20 10.49 12.08
CA LEU A 69 -5.10 11.13 13.39
C LEU A 69 -6.48 11.28 14.08
N ILE A 70 -7.54 11.45 13.30
CA ILE A 70 -8.92 11.55 13.83
C ILE A 70 -9.36 10.19 14.39
N VAL A 71 -9.10 9.11 13.64
CA VAL A 71 -9.31 7.73 14.11
C VAL A 71 -8.44 7.45 15.34
N ARG A 72 -7.18 7.87 15.32
CA ARG A 72 -6.22 7.71 16.42
C ARG A 72 -6.69 8.39 17.70
N ASN A 73 -7.29 9.58 17.65
CA ASN A 73 -7.84 10.22 18.86
C ASN A 73 -9.08 9.50 19.41
N ASN A 74 -9.96 8.99 18.55
CA ASN A 74 -11.14 8.22 18.98
C ASN A 74 -10.76 6.86 19.58
N LEU A 75 -9.74 6.18 19.03
CA LEU A 75 -9.25 4.92 19.57
C LEU A 75 -8.43 5.12 20.85
N ARG A 76 -7.71 6.24 20.96
CA ARG A 76 -6.95 6.64 22.15
C ARG A 76 -7.85 6.89 23.36
N ASN A 77 -9.04 7.45 23.17
CA ASN A 77 -10.00 7.63 24.27
C ASN A 77 -10.58 6.31 24.80
N ASN A 78 -10.41 5.19 24.07
CA ASN A 78 -10.82 3.85 24.47
C ASN A 78 -9.73 3.08 25.23
N TYR A 79 -8.74 3.76 25.83
CA TYR A 79 -7.72 3.10 26.68
C TYR A 79 -8.31 2.25 27.81
N ASN A 80 -9.53 2.56 28.24
CA ASN A 80 -10.24 1.81 29.28
C ASN A 80 -10.59 0.37 28.86
N LEU A 81 -10.51 0.03 27.57
CA LEU A 81 -10.68 -1.34 27.07
C LEU A 81 -9.39 -2.16 27.14
N ILE A 82 -8.23 -1.51 27.30
CA ILE A 82 -6.93 -2.19 27.38
C ILE A 82 -6.75 -2.72 28.81
N THR A 83 -7.10 -3.98 29.01
CA THR A 83 -7.05 -4.64 30.31
C THR A 83 -6.34 -6.00 30.20
N GLY A 84 -5.74 -6.44 31.31
CA GLY A 84 -5.06 -7.75 31.43
C GLY A 84 -3.55 -7.74 31.18
N ASN A 85 -2.94 -8.93 31.33
CA ASN A 85 -1.48 -9.14 31.38
C ASN A 85 -0.70 -8.67 30.13
N ASN A 86 -1.36 -8.46 28.99
CA ASN A 86 -0.70 -8.12 27.71
C ASN A 86 -0.86 -6.63 27.31
N PHE A 87 -0.98 -5.74 28.29
CA PHE A 87 -1.16 -4.30 28.09
C PHE A 87 -0.12 -3.67 27.15
N SER A 88 1.15 -4.05 27.29
CA SER A 88 2.26 -3.54 26.45
C SER A 88 2.06 -3.87 24.97
N LEU A 89 1.65 -5.10 24.67
CA LEU A 89 1.41 -5.57 23.31
C LEU A 89 0.16 -4.95 22.70
N GLN A 90 -0.93 -4.84 23.47
CA GLN A 90 -2.16 -4.17 23.04
C GLN A 90 -1.90 -2.69 22.73
N LYS A 91 -1.13 -2.01 23.58
CA LYS A 91 -0.73 -0.61 23.37
C LYS A 91 0.17 -0.46 22.14
N TYR A 92 1.13 -1.37 21.93
CA TYR A 92 1.98 -1.38 20.76
C TYR A 92 1.17 -1.52 19.46
N ASN A 93 0.22 -2.47 19.44
CA ASN A 93 -0.66 -2.68 18.28
C ASN A 93 -1.51 -1.44 17.98
N LEU A 94 -2.06 -0.80 19.01
CA LEU A 94 -2.86 0.40 18.83
C LEU A 94 -2.04 1.58 18.28
N ILE A 95 -0.82 1.79 18.78
CA ILE A 95 0.03 2.92 18.36
C ILE A 95 0.53 2.75 16.93
N ASN A 96 0.93 1.52 16.55
CA ASN A 96 1.59 1.28 15.27
C ASN A 96 0.62 0.89 14.16
N ASN A 97 -0.42 0.12 14.48
CA ASN A 97 -1.36 -0.39 13.49
C ASN A 97 -2.73 0.30 13.54
N ASN A 98 -2.95 1.24 14.48
CA ASN A 98 -4.26 1.88 14.71
C ASN A 98 -5.41 0.87 14.84
N SER A 99 -5.13 -0.30 15.42
CA SER A 99 -6.11 -1.38 15.59
C SER A 99 -6.34 -1.65 17.07
N LEU A 100 -7.61 -1.72 17.47
CA LEU A 100 -7.99 -2.24 18.78
C LEU A 100 -7.77 -3.75 18.81
N LEU A 101 -7.42 -4.26 19.99
CA LEU A 101 -7.46 -5.69 20.23
C LEU A 101 -8.92 -6.09 20.47
N LEU A 102 -9.48 -6.87 19.55
CA LEU A 102 -10.81 -7.43 19.70
C LEU A 102 -10.69 -8.77 20.42
N LYS A 103 -11.47 -8.97 21.48
CA LYS A 103 -11.63 -10.28 22.10
C LYS A 103 -12.67 -11.04 21.27
N ASN A 104 -12.21 -11.83 20.30
CA ASN A 104 -13.10 -12.65 19.51
C ASN A 104 -13.53 -13.86 20.34
N GLU A 105 -14.84 -14.04 20.53
CA GLU A 105 -15.40 -15.22 21.22
C GLU A 105 -15.32 -16.47 20.36
N LYS A 106 -15.28 -16.31 19.02
CA LYS A 106 -15.22 -17.40 18.06
C LYS A 106 -14.24 -17.09 16.94
N ILE A 107 -13.35 -18.04 16.67
CA ILE A 107 -12.35 -17.97 15.60
C ILE A 107 -12.44 -19.29 14.84
N ASP A 108 -12.79 -19.20 13.55
CA ASP A 108 -12.78 -20.34 12.64
C ASP A 108 -11.47 -20.28 11.82
N ILE A 109 -10.68 -21.36 11.83
CA ILE A 109 -9.41 -21.46 11.10
C ILE A 109 -9.61 -22.34 9.87
N PHE A 110 -9.24 -21.82 8.71
CA PHE A 110 -9.32 -22.53 7.43
C PHE A 110 -7.91 -22.84 6.92
N THR A 111 -7.64 -24.09 6.58
CA THR A 111 -6.36 -24.54 6.01
C THR A 111 -6.43 -24.80 4.52
N ASN A 112 -7.63 -24.76 3.93
CA ASN A 112 -7.86 -24.88 2.50
C ASN A 112 -8.74 -23.72 1.99
N GLY A 113 -8.64 -23.45 0.69
CA GLY A 113 -9.42 -22.38 0.07
C GLY A 113 -10.89 -22.72 -0.12
N ILE A 114 -11.22 -24.00 -0.33
CA ILE A 114 -12.59 -24.43 -0.64
C ILE A 114 -13.52 -24.12 0.53
N ASP A 115 -13.16 -24.57 1.73
CA ASP A 115 -13.94 -24.36 2.95
C ASP A 115 -14.04 -22.87 3.30
N ALA A 116 -12.94 -22.11 3.11
CA ALA A 116 -12.92 -20.67 3.31
C ALA A 116 -13.90 -19.95 2.36
N PHE A 117 -13.90 -20.29 1.07
CA PHE A 117 -14.81 -19.67 0.10
C PHE A 117 -16.27 -20.09 0.32
N GLU A 118 -16.53 -21.33 0.73
CA GLU A 118 -17.88 -21.76 1.12
C GLU A 118 -18.41 -20.98 2.33
N LYS A 119 -17.56 -20.81 3.35
CA LYS A 119 -17.88 -19.99 4.52
C LYS A 119 -18.16 -18.54 4.13
N ILE A 120 -17.30 -17.93 3.32
CA ILE A 120 -17.48 -16.55 2.81
C ILE A 120 -18.83 -16.43 2.08
N LYS A 121 -19.14 -17.34 1.15
CA LYS A 121 -20.42 -17.34 0.42
C LYS A 121 -21.62 -17.41 1.38
N LYS A 122 -21.54 -18.26 2.41
CA LYS A 122 -22.58 -18.41 3.42
C LYS A 122 -22.76 -17.13 4.26
N ASP A 123 -21.67 -16.50 4.65
CA ASP A 123 -21.70 -15.29 5.48
C ASP A 123 -22.24 -14.09 4.68
N ILE A 124 -21.85 -13.94 3.40
CA ILE A 124 -22.42 -12.97 2.47
C ILE A 124 -23.93 -13.18 2.32
N MET A 125 -24.38 -14.43 2.17
CA MET A 125 -25.80 -14.74 2.01
C MET A 125 -26.61 -14.39 3.25
N ASN A 126 -26.03 -14.55 4.45
CA ASN A 126 -26.64 -14.25 5.74
C ASN A 126 -26.56 -12.78 6.15
N ALA A 127 -25.73 -11.97 5.50
CA ALA A 127 -25.57 -10.55 5.83
C ALA A 127 -26.90 -9.77 5.72
N LYS A 128 -27.19 -8.92 6.72
CA LYS A 128 -28.49 -8.24 6.80
C LYS A 128 -28.44 -6.75 6.44
N GLN A 129 -27.30 -6.10 6.67
CA GLN A 129 -27.18 -4.64 6.55
C GLN A 129 -26.09 -4.27 5.57
N ASN A 130 -24.84 -4.65 5.88
CA ASN A 130 -23.67 -4.21 5.11
C ASN A 130 -22.76 -5.40 4.80
N ILE A 131 -22.10 -5.35 3.64
CA ILE A 131 -21.06 -6.28 3.20
C ILE A 131 -19.88 -5.44 2.71
N TYR A 132 -18.72 -5.60 3.34
CA TYR A 132 -17.47 -4.94 2.93
C TYR A 132 -16.50 -6.00 2.44
N ILE A 133 -16.05 -5.91 1.19
CA ILE A 133 -15.09 -6.86 0.61
C ILE A 133 -13.82 -6.14 0.21
N LEU A 134 -12.71 -6.54 0.83
CA LEU A 134 -11.38 -6.13 0.45
C LEU A 134 -10.60 -7.33 -0.08
N SER A 135 -10.17 -7.27 -1.33
CA SER A 135 -9.36 -8.31 -1.96
C SER A 135 -8.25 -7.69 -2.82
N TYR A 136 -7.15 -8.41 -2.98
CA TYR A 136 -6.08 -8.01 -3.90
C TYR A 136 -6.47 -8.24 -5.36
N ILE A 137 -7.13 -9.37 -5.64
CA ILE A 137 -7.63 -9.75 -6.96
C ILE A 137 -9.07 -10.22 -6.82
N PHE A 138 -9.96 -9.67 -7.65
CA PHE A 138 -11.31 -10.15 -7.87
C PHE A 138 -11.46 -10.52 -9.35
N ALA A 139 -11.30 -11.80 -9.67
CA ALA A 139 -11.24 -12.28 -11.06
C ALA A 139 -12.63 -12.63 -11.62
N ASP A 140 -12.79 -12.57 -12.94
CA ASP A 140 -14.00 -13.04 -13.64
C ASP A 140 -13.97 -14.55 -13.92
N ASP A 141 -13.58 -15.33 -12.92
CA ASP A 141 -13.54 -16.79 -12.96
C ASP A 141 -14.82 -17.41 -12.35
N LYS A 142 -14.83 -18.73 -12.17
CA LYS A 142 -15.99 -19.44 -11.60
C LYS A 142 -16.34 -18.92 -10.20
N ILE A 143 -15.36 -18.76 -9.32
CA ILE A 143 -15.57 -18.36 -7.92
C ILE A 143 -15.98 -16.88 -7.85
N GLY A 144 -15.27 -16.02 -8.57
CA GLY A 144 -15.59 -14.60 -8.65
C GLY A 144 -16.99 -14.35 -9.20
N LYS A 145 -17.43 -15.11 -10.21
CA LYS A 145 -18.80 -15.06 -10.73
C LYS A 145 -19.84 -15.50 -9.70
N GLU A 146 -19.58 -16.59 -8.98
CA GLU A 146 -20.46 -17.04 -7.90
C GLU A 146 -20.63 -15.96 -6.82
N ILE A 147 -19.52 -15.42 -6.30
CA ILE A 147 -19.55 -14.36 -5.27
C ILE A 147 -20.25 -13.11 -5.80
N LYS A 148 -19.91 -12.66 -7.00
CA LYS A 148 -20.52 -11.50 -7.67
C LYS A 148 -22.03 -11.64 -7.79
N ASN A 149 -22.52 -12.83 -8.14
CA ASN A 149 -23.95 -13.09 -8.27
C ASN A 149 -24.67 -13.02 -6.91
N ILE A 150 -24.07 -13.58 -5.85
CA ILE A 150 -24.61 -13.49 -4.49
C ILE A 150 -24.65 -12.03 -4.03
N LEU A 151 -23.57 -11.28 -4.23
CA LEU A 151 -23.52 -9.85 -3.86
C LEU A 151 -24.58 -9.04 -4.60
N LYS A 152 -24.74 -9.25 -5.90
CA LYS A 152 -25.79 -8.60 -6.70
C LYS A 152 -27.18 -8.93 -6.17
N TYR A 153 -27.42 -10.18 -5.76
CA TYR A 153 -28.68 -10.58 -5.14
C TYR A 153 -28.91 -9.87 -3.80
N LYS A 154 -27.89 -9.76 -2.95
CA LYS A 154 -27.97 -9.06 -1.65
C LYS A 154 -28.19 -7.56 -1.81
N ALA A 155 -27.48 -6.93 -2.75
CA ALA A 155 -27.67 -5.53 -3.10
C ALA A 155 -29.12 -5.23 -3.54
N LYS A 156 -29.70 -6.11 -4.37
CA LYS A 156 -31.12 -6.01 -4.76
C LYS A 156 -32.10 -6.12 -3.58
N LYS A 157 -31.69 -6.78 -2.48
CA LYS A 157 -32.48 -6.88 -1.25
C LYS A 157 -32.24 -5.72 -0.28
N GLY A 158 -31.51 -4.67 -0.69
CA GLY A 158 -31.26 -3.48 0.12
C GLY A 158 -30.11 -3.63 1.12
N VAL A 159 -29.28 -4.67 0.99
CA VAL A 159 -28.03 -4.78 1.74
C VAL A 159 -26.99 -3.90 1.05
N ASP A 160 -26.30 -3.04 1.81
CA ASP A 160 -25.22 -2.20 1.29
C ASP A 160 -23.99 -3.05 0.99
N VAL A 161 -23.44 -2.92 -0.22
CA VAL A 161 -22.32 -3.74 -0.69
C VAL A 161 -21.22 -2.82 -1.19
N VAL A 162 -20.06 -2.90 -0.53
CA VAL A 162 -18.88 -2.04 -0.75
C VAL A 162 -17.65 -2.87 -1.07
#